data_AF-A0A1T3VSH2-F1
#
_entry.id   AF-A0A1T3VSH2-F1
#
_cell.length_a   1.000
_cell.length_b   1.000
_cell.length_c   1.000
_cell.angle_alpha   90.00
_cell.angle_beta   90.00
_cell.angle_gamma   90.00
#
_symmetry.space_group_name_H-M   'P 1'
#
loop_
_entity.id
_entity.type
_entity.pdbx_description
1 polymer ?
#
loop_
_entity_poly.entity_id
_entity_poly.type
_entity_poly.pdbx_seq_one_letter_code
_entity_poly.pdbx_strand_id
1 'polypeptide(L)'
;MAVGRLFLRLVDTLPMPSLRTQRIIAACVILTQGGIAVTGAIVRVTASGLGCPTWPQCFPGSFTPVPHPEVAGIHQAVEFGNRMLTFLVVLTAAAAVIAVTRARRRPEVLRYAWLMPASTVAQAIIGGITVLTGLLWWTVAIHLLVSMAMVWLAVLLYVKIGEPDDGVPEAVVPTPLRQLTALSAVALSAVLVT
;
A
#
# COMPACT_ATOMS: atom_id res chain seq x y z
N MET A 1 2.29 13.59 -23.38
CA MET A 1 3.71 13.93 -23.69
C MET A 1 4.21 15.24 -23.06
N ALA A 2 3.38 16.26 -22.78
CA ALA A 2 3.84 17.47 -22.08
C ALA A 2 4.02 17.27 -20.56
N VAL A 3 3.06 16.62 -19.90
CA VAL A 3 3.07 16.37 -18.44
C VAL A 3 4.29 15.55 -17.99
N GLY A 4 4.63 14.47 -18.71
CA GLY A 4 5.81 13.65 -18.41
C GLY A 4 7.13 14.43 -18.53
N ARG A 5 7.24 15.35 -19.49
CA ARG A 5 8.45 16.19 -19.65
C ARG A 5 8.58 17.22 -18.54
N LEU A 6 7.47 17.82 -18.08
CA LEU A 6 7.48 18.73 -16.94
C LEU A 6 7.84 18.01 -15.63
N PHE A 7 7.25 16.84 -15.40
CA PHE A 7 7.56 16.00 -14.24
C PHE A 7 9.06 15.66 -14.18
N LEU A 8 9.64 15.20 -15.30
CA LEU A 8 11.06 14.88 -15.36
C LEU A 8 11.95 16.10 -15.07
N ARG A 9 11.61 17.28 -15.62
CA ARG A 9 12.35 18.53 -15.33
C ARG A 9 12.33 18.89 -13.85
N LEU A 10 11.18 18.77 -13.19
CA LEU A 10 11.05 19.05 -11.76
C LEU A 10 11.87 18.05 -10.94
N VAL A 11 11.72 16.76 -11.23
CA VAL A 11 12.48 15.71 -10.53
C VAL A 11 13.99 15.93 -10.71
N ASP A 12 14.47 16.27 -11.91
CA ASP A 12 15.90 16.48 -12.20
C ASP A 12 16.54 17.62 -11.36
N THR A 13 15.76 18.57 -10.83
CA THR A 13 16.27 19.61 -9.91
C THR A 13 16.61 19.09 -8.52
N LEU A 14 16.10 17.91 -8.14
CA LEU A 14 16.36 17.31 -6.83
C LEU A 14 17.79 16.75 -6.76
N PRO A 15 18.39 16.70 -5.55
CA PRO A 15 19.68 16.06 -5.35
C PRO A 15 19.61 14.57 -5.72
N MET A 16 20.72 14.04 -6.24
CA MET A 16 20.82 12.62 -6.58
C MET A 16 20.65 11.75 -5.34
N PRO A 17 19.63 10.87 -5.28
CA PRO A 17 19.43 10.03 -4.12
C PRO A 17 20.45 8.88 -4.14
N SER A 18 21.26 8.79 -3.09
CA SER A 18 22.17 7.66 -2.90
C SER A 18 21.38 6.33 -2.87
N LEU A 19 22.04 5.21 -3.15
CA LEU A 19 21.42 3.87 -3.02
C LEU A 19 20.83 3.66 -1.63
N ARG A 20 21.53 4.12 -0.57
CA ARG A 20 21.05 4.06 0.81
C ARG A 20 19.75 4.83 0.99
N THR A 21 19.66 6.04 0.44
CA THR A 21 18.45 6.88 0.48
C THR A 21 17.28 6.18 -0.21
N GLN A 22 17.49 5.63 -1.40
CA GLN A 22 16.44 4.90 -2.14
C GLN A 22 15.93 3.68 -1.35
N ARG A 23 16.84 2.92 -0.72
CA ARG A 23 16.50 1.77 0.12
C ARG A 23 15.76 2.17 1.39
N ILE A 24 16.14 3.27 2.04
CA ILE A 24 15.41 3.80 3.20
C ILE A 24 13.98 4.18 2.81
N ILE A 25 13.80 4.89 1.69
CA ILE A 25 12.48 5.25 1.19
C ILE A 25 11.64 3.99 0.93
N ALA A 26 12.18 3.00 0.24
CA ALA A 26 11.48 1.74 -0.01
C ALA A 26 11.17 0.96 1.29
N ALA A 27 12.06 0.99 2.29
CA ALA A 27 11.76 0.45 3.61
C ALA A 27 10.63 1.21 4.31
N CYS A 28 10.57 2.55 4.20
CA CYS A 28 9.44 3.34 4.69
C CYS A 28 8.14 2.98 3.96
N VAL A 29 8.17 2.66 2.66
CA VAL A 29 6.99 2.15 1.94
C VAL A 29 6.54 0.81 2.55
N ILE A 30 7.46 -0.14 2.79
CA ILE A 30 7.12 -1.42 3.45
C ILE A 30 6.51 -1.18 4.82
N LEU A 31 7.11 -0.31 5.63
CA LEU A 31 6.64 -0.01 6.99
C LEU A 31 5.26 0.66 7.00
N THR A 32 5.00 1.58 6.07
CA THR A 32 3.70 2.26 5.99
C THR A 32 2.61 1.36 5.45
N GLN A 33 2.88 0.56 4.40
CA GLN A 33 1.94 -0.42 3.85
C GLN A 33 1.66 -1.56 4.85
N GLY A 34 2.70 -2.09 5.50
CA GLY A 34 2.55 -3.09 6.55
C GLY A 34 1.85 -2.53 7.79
N GLY A 35 2.19 -1.30 8.17
CA GLY A 35 1.57 -0.59 9.29
C GLY A 35 0.07 -0.41 9.09
N ILE A 36 -0.37 0.12 7.93
CA ILE A 36 -1.80 0.30 7.63
C ILE A 36 -2.54 -1.05 7.56
N ALA A 37 -1.89 -2.12 7.08
CA ALA A 37 -2.47 -3.46 7.08
C ALA A 37 -2.70 -3.99 8.51
N VAL A 38 -1.72 -3.82 9.40
CA VAL A 38 -1.80 -4.23 10.79
C VAL A 38 -2.85 -3.41 11.54
N THR A 39 -2.88 -2.09 11.38
CA THR A 39 -3.92 -1.26 12.00
C THR A 39 -5.30 -1.56 11.44
N GLY A 40 -5.42 -1.89 10.15
CA GLY A 40 -6.66 -2.39 9.56
C GLY A 40 -7.12 -3.72 10.17
N ALA A 41 -6.20 -4.64 10.47
CA ALA A 41 -6.53 -5.85 11.22
C ALA A 41 -7.01 -5.53 12.65
N ILE A 42 -6.40 -4.54 13.32
CA ILE A 42 -6.85 -4.03 14.62
C ILE A 42 -8.28 -3.47 14.54
N VAL A 43 -8.58 -2.65 13.52
CA VAL A 43 -9.94 -2.15 13.24
C VAL A 43 -10.95 -3.31 13.19
N ARG A 44 -10.61 -4.39 12.47
CA ARG A 44 -11.47 -5.57 12.35
C ARG A 44 -11.67 -6.29 13.69
N VAL A 45 -10.60 -6.66 14.39
CA VAL A 45 -10.69 -7.47 15.62
C VAL A 45 -11.27 -6.69 16.81
N THR A 46 -11.24 -5.37 16.75
CA THR A 46 -11.90 -4.48 17.75
C THR A 46 -13.33 -4.11 17.37
N ALA A 47 -13.89 -4.68 16.29
CA ALA A 47 -15.20 -4.34 15.74
C ALA A 47 -15.38 -2.85 15.39
N SER A 48 -14.28 -2.15 15.11
CA SER A 48 -14.28 -0.70 14.86
C SER A 48 -14.52 -0.33 13.40
N GLY A 49 -14.73 -1.28 12.48
CA GLY A 49 -14.80 -1.02 11.03
C GLY A 49 -15.93 -0.09 10.57
N LEU A 50 -16.95 0.14 11.41
CA LEU A 50 -18.00 1.15 11.18
C LEU A 50 -17.89 2.36 12.13
N GLY A 51 -16.71 2.60 12.71
CA GLY A 51 -16.40 3.80 13.48
C GLY A 51 -16.55 5.10 12.67
N CYS A 52 -16.37 4.99 11.36
CA CYS A 52 -16.73 5.99 10.36
C CYS A 52 -17.66 5.32 9.32
N PRO A 53 -18.99 5.38 9.46
CA PRO A 53 -19.92 4.59 8.66
C PRO A 53 -20.06 5.04 7.21
N THR A 54 -19.42 6.16 6.82
CA THR A 54 -19.43 6.67 5.45
C THR A 54 -18.01 6.69 4.86
N TRP A 55 -17.93 6.95 3.56
CA TRP A 55 -16.68 7.19 2.84
C TRP A 55 -16.96 8.10 1.63
N PRO A 56 -16.12 9.12 1.31
CA PRO A 56 -14.84 9.48 1.94
C PRO A 56 -14.98 10.28 3.24
N GLN A 57 -16.19 10.73 3.57
CA GLN A 57 -16.49 11.35 4.87
C GLN A 57 -16.41 10.31 6.00
N CYS A 58 -16.30 10.74 7.25
CA CYS A 58 -16.41 9.84 8.40
C CYS A 58 -17.89 9.64 8.75
N PHE A 59 -18.60 10.76 8.99
CA PHE A 59 -20.05 10.83 9.16
C PHE A 59 -20.66 11.75 8.09
N PRO A 60 -21.97 11.66 7.81
CA PRO A 60 -22.63 12.56 6.86
C PRO A 60 -22.33 14.04 7.17
N GLY A 61 -21.70 14.73 6.22
CA GLY A 61 -21.32 16.14 6.37
C GLY A 61 -20.02 16.41 7.13
N SER A 62 -19.31 15.38 7.62
CA SER A 62 -18.04 15.55 8.34
C SER A 62 -16.94 14.58 7.89
N PHE A 63 -15.78 15.11 7.51
CA PHE A 63 -14.60 14.30 7.20
C PHE A 63 -13.87 13.75 8.44
N THR A 64 -14.19 14.27 9.62
CA THR A 64 -13.58 13.86 10.90
C THR A 64 -14.61 13.25 11.84
N PRO A 65 -14.17 12.47 12.85
CA PRO A 65 -15.04 11.98 13.91
C PRO A 65 -15.82 13.11 14.58
N VAL A 66 -17.08 12.86 14.91
CA VAL A 66 -17.94 13.76 15.67
C VAL A 66 -18.69 12.93 16.72
N PRO A 67 -19.03 13.50 17.89
CA PRO A 67 -19.80 12.78 18.90
C PRO A 67 -21.08 12.20 18.29
N HIS A 68 -21.28 10.89 18.42
CA HIS A 68 -22.43 10.17 17.89
C HIS A 68 -22.99 9.22 18.95
N PRO A 69 -24.30 9.20 19.22
CA PRO A 69 -24.88 8.41 20.29
C PRO A 69 -24.74 6.89 20.07
N GLU A 70 -24.73 6.46 18.82
CA GLU A 70 -24.69 5.03 18.45
C GLU A 70 -23.28 4.47 18.23
N VAL A 71 -22.26 5.33 18.14
CA VAL A 71 -20.89 4.91 17.80
C VAL A 71 -19.92 5.44 18.85
N ALA A 72 -19.43 4.55 19.72
CA ALA A 72 -18.51 4.91 20.78
C ALA A 72 -17.24 5.58 20.21
N GLY A 73 -16.77 6.64 20.87
CA GLY A 73 -15.63 7.45 20.40
C GLY A 73 -14.35 6.64 20.17
N ILE A 74 -14.14 5.55 20.90
CA ILE A 74 -12.99 4.66 20.69
C ILE A 74 -13.03 3.97 19.31
N HIS A 75 -14.19 3.49 18.86
CA HIS A 75 -14.33 2.87 17.54
C HIS A 75 -14.11 3.90 16.43
N GLN A 76 -14.61 5.12 16.62
CA GLN A 76 -14.35 6.22 15.70
C GLN A 76 -12.85 6.53 15.62
N ALA A 77 -12.16 6.62 16.76
CA ALA A 77 -10.73 6.91 16.82
C ALA A 77 -9.88 5.81 16.17
N VAL A 78 -10.22 4.54 16.37
CA VAL A 78 -9.50 3.39 15.79
C VAL A 78 -9.63 3.37 14.26
N GLU A 79 -10.85 3.50 13.73
CA GLU A 79 -11.09 3.52 12.28
C GLU A 79 -10.50 4.78 11.62
N PHE A 80 -10.75 5.95 12.21
CA PHE A 80 -10.22 7.20 11.68
C PHE A 80 -8.69 7.23 11.73
N GLY A 81 -8.08 6.72 12.80
CA GLY A 81 -6.62 6.59 12.92
C GLY A 81 -6.03 5.73 11.80
N ASN A 82 -6.68 4.61 11.45
CA ASN A 82 -6.28 3.80 10.31
C ASN A 82 -6.41 4.58 8.98
N ARG A 83 -7.50 5.34 8.78
CA ARG A 83 -7.66 6.20 7.58
C ARG A 83 -6.54 7.23 7.45
N MET A 84 -6.10 7.82 8.57
CA MET A 84 -5.03 8.81 8.59
C MET A 84 -3.67 8.24 8.14
N LEU A 85 -3.40 6.95 8.34
CA LEU A 85 -2.15 6.33 7.84
C LEU A 85 -2.05 6.34 6.31
N THR A 86 -3.17 6.45 5.59
CA THR A 86 -3.19 6.56 4.13
C THR A 86 -2.34 7.74 3.65
N PHE A 87 -2.31 8.85 4.38
CA PHE A 87 -1.47 10.00 4.01
C PHE A 87 0.02 9.66 4.05
N LEU A 88 0.47 8.90 5.07
CA LEU A 88 1.86 8.42 5.14
C LEU A 88 2.16 7.45 4.00
N VAL A 89 1.24 6.54 3.68
CA VAL A 89 1.37 5.60 2.55
C VAL A 89 1.52 6.35 1.23
N VAL A 90 0.69 7.36 0.98
CA VAL A 90 0.76 8.19 -0.23
C VAL A 90 2.09 8.95 -0.30
N LEU A 91 2.54 9.53 0.82
CA LEU A 91 3.80 10.28 0.89
C LEU A 91 5.01 9.38 0.60
N THR A 92 5.10 8.19 1.20
CA THR A 92 6.20 7.26 0.97
C THR A 92 6.16 6.69 -0.45
N ALA A 93 4.98 6.39 -0.99
CA ALA A 93 4.81 5.95 -2.38
C ALA A 93 5.26 7.03 -3.38
N ALA A 94 4.87 8.28 -3.17
CA ALA A 94 5.31 9.41 -3.99
C ALA A 94 6.83 9.61 -3.91
N ALA A 95 7.40 9.55 -2.70
CA ALA A 95 8.85 9.64 -2.50
C ALA A 95 9.59 8.52 -3.24
N ALA A 96 9.06 7.29 -3.27
CA ALA A 96 9.65 6.18 -4.00
C ALA A 96 9.66 6.42 -5.52
N VAL A 97 8.53 6.88 -6.08
CA VAL A 97 8.46 7.26 -7.51
C VAL A 97 9.47 8.35 -7.85
N ILE A 98 9.55 9.40 -7.04
CA ILE A 98 10.46 10.52 -7.24
C ILE A 98 11.92 10.04 -7.18
N ALA A 99 12.29 9.30 -6.14
CA ALA A 99 13.68 8.85 -5.95
C ALA A 99 14.16 7.90 -7.05
N VAL A 100 13.33 6.92 -7.43
CA VAL A 100 13.66 5.94 -8.48
C VAL A 100 13.70 6.59 -9.86
N THR A 101 12.77 7.51 -10.14
CA THR A 101 12.78 8.30 -11.39
C THR A 101 14.01 9.20 -11.45
N ARG A 102 14.35 9.87 -10.35
CA ARG A 102 15.52 10.76 -10.27
C ARG A 102 16.82 10.02 -10.53
N ALA A 103 16.95 8.82 -9.97
CA ALA A 103 18.10 7.94 -10.16
C ALA A 103 18.15 7.25 -11.53
N ARG A 104 17.14 7.46 -12.40
CA ARG A 104 17.04 6.85 -13.74
C ARG A 104 17.21 5.33 -13.72
N ARG A 105 16.63 4.70 -12.71
CA ARG A 105 16.67 3.23 -12.55
C ARG A 105 16.03 2.52 -13.73
N ARG A 106 16.39 1.25 -13.92
CA ARG A 106 15.86 0.45 -15.02
C ARG A 106 14.31 0.37 -15.03
N PRO A 107 13.68 0.12 -16.19
CA PRO A 107 12.21 0.12 -16.33
C PRO A 107 11.48 -0.79 -15.35
N GLU A 108 12.08 -1.93 -14.97
CA GLU A 108 11.51 -2.83 -13.98
C GLU A 108 11.31 -2.15 -12.61
N VAL A 109 12.33 -1.46 -12.09
CA VAL A 109 12.26 -0.78 -10.79
C VAL A 109 11.26 0.38 -10.85
N LEU A 110 11.22 1.10 -11.98
CA LEU A 110 10.23 2.15 -12.22
C LEU A 110 8.80 1.60 -12.20
N ARG A 111 8.54 0.43 -12.78
CA ARG A 111 7.22 -0.22 -12.71
C ARG A 111 6.82 -0.49 -11.26
N TYR A 112 7.69 -1.09 -10.45
CA TYR A 112 7.39 -1.32 -9.04
C TYR A 112 7.15 -0.02 -8.26
N ALA A 113 7.93 1.03 -8.52
CA ALA A 113 7.74 2.33 -7.88
C ALA A 113 6.37 2.93 -8.23
N TRP A 114 5.95 2.90 -9.50
CA TRP A 114 4.64 3.40 -9.93
C TRP A 114 3.46 2.51 -9.51
N LEU A 115 3.70 1.22 -9.28
CA LEU A 115 2.68 0.33 -8.68
C LEU A 115 2.32 0.75 -7.25
N MET A 116 3.21 1.43 -6.51
CA MET A 116 2.91 1.88 -5.13
C MET A 116 1.73 2.86 -5.08
N PRO A 117 1.75 4.04 -5.72
CA PRO A 117 0.60 4.94 -5.69
C PRO A 117 -0.62 4.35 -6.42
N ALA A 118 -0.42 3.59 -7.51
CA ALA A 118 -1.53 2.96 -8.23
C ALA A 118 -2.31 1.97 -7.35
N SER A 119 -1.59 1.12 -6.62
CA SER A 119 -2.20 0.17 -5.69
C SER A 119 -2.81 0.85 -4.46
N THR A 120 -2.22 1.94 -3.94
CA THR A 120 -2.83 2.74 -2.87
C THR A 120 -4.19 3.30 -3.27
N VAL A 121 -4.35 3.81 -4.49
CA VAL A 121 -5.65 4.28 -4.99
C VAL A 121 -6.65 3.14 -5.08
N ALA A 122 -6.26 2.00 -5.67
CA ALA A 122 -7.12 0.82 -5.77
C ALA A 122 -7.57 0.35 -4.37
N GLN A 123 -6.64 0.30 -3.42
CA GLN A 123 -6.92 -0.10 -2.05
C GLN A 123 -7.86 0.85 -1.33
N ALA A 124 -7.70 2.17 -1.50
CA ALA A 124 -8.62 3.16 -0.93
C ALA A 124 -10.05 2.98 -1.46
N ILE A 125 -10.21 2.68 -2.75
CA ILE A 125 -11.52 2.41 -3.37
C ILE A 125 -12.12 1.12 -2.79
N ILE A 126 -11.35 0.03 -2.72
CA ILE A 126 -11.82 -1.25 -2.17
C ILE A 126 -12.20 -1.10 -0.68
N GLY A 127 -11.44 -0.31 0.08
CA GLY A 127 -11.74 0.00 1.47
C GLY A 127 -13.03 0.82 1.61
N GLY A 128 -13.21 1.83 0.77
CA GLY A 128 -14.45 2.60 0.69
C GLY A 128 -15.67 1.72 0.37
N ILE A 129 -15.55 0.82 -0.61
CA ILE A 129 -16.59 -0.18 -0.92
C ILE A 129 -16.89 -1.04 0.31
N THR A 130 -15.86 -1.51 1.02
CA THR A 130 -16.01 -2.35 2.22
C THR A 130 -16.82 -1.66 3.32
N VAL A 131 -16.63 -0.35 3.52
CA VAL A 131 -17.43 0.45 4.46
C VAL A 131 -18.87 0.60 3.95
N LEU A 132 -19.04 0.96 2.67
CA LEU A 132 -20.36 1.20 2.08
C LEU A 132 -21.23 -0.07 1.97
N THR A 133 -20.61 -1.25 1.93
CA THR A 133 -21.32 -2.54 1.97
C THR A 133 -21.61 -3.03 3.38
N GLY A 134 -21.27 -2.28 4.42
CA GLY A 134 -21.49 -2.70 5.81
C GLY A 134 -20.58 -3.85 6.24
N LEU A 135 -19.35 -3.90 5.71
CA LEU A 135 -18.33 -4.90 6.04
C LEU A 135 -18.70 -6.33 5.64
N LEU A 136 -19.35 -6.52 4.48
CA LEU A 136 -19.54 -7.86 3.90
C LEU A 136 -18.24 -8.64 3.94
N TRP A 137 -18.30 -9.89 4.39
CA TRP A 137 -17.10 -10.68 4.70
C TRP A 137 -16.14 -10.76 3.50
N TRP A 138 -16.67 -10.92 2.28
CA TRP A 138 -15.86 -11.06 1.07
C TRP A 138 -15.22 -9.74 0.64
N THR A 139 -15.86 -8.59 0.91
CA THR A 139 -15.23 -7.28 0.62
C THR A 139 -14.05 -7.04 1.57
N VAL A 140 -14.22 -7.38 2.85
CA VAL A 140 -13.14 -7.32 3.86
C VAL A 140 -11.99 -8.25 3.47
N ALA A 141 -12.28 -9.49 3.03
CA ALA A 141 -11.28 -10.46 2.62
C ALA A 141 -10.47 -10.00 1.40
N ILE A 142 -11.14 -9.50 0.36
CA ILE A 142 -10.48 -8.94 -0.83
C ILE A 142 -9.63 -7.72 -0.44
N HIS A 143 -10.15 -6.83 0.41
CA HIS A 143 -9.41 -5.67 0.89
C HIS A 143 -8.11 -6.07 1.61
N LEU A 144 -8.16 -7.10 2.45
CA LEU A 144 -6.97 -7.64 3.12
C LEU A 144 -5.98 -8.27 2.14
N LEU A 145 -6.45 -9.10 1.19
CA LEU A 145 -5.58 -9.72 0.18
C LEU A 145 -4.82 -8.69 -0.65
N VAL A 146 -5.50 -7.64 -1.09
CA VAL A 146 -4.86 -6.56 -1.86
C VAL A 146 -3.81 -5.84 -1.00
N SER A 147 -4.09 -5.60 0.28
CA SER A 147 -3.10 -5.04 1.22
C SER A 147 -1.84 -5.92 1.33
N MET A 148 -2.01 -7.23 1.46
CA MET A 148 -0.89 -8.17 1.52
C MET A 148 -0.07 -8.17 0.21
N ALA A 149 -0.75 -8.14 -0.94
CA ALA A 149 -0.10 -8.03 -2.24
C ALA A 149 0.69 -6.72 -2.37
N MET A 150 0.17 -5.61 -1.84
CA MET A 150 0.87 -4.31 -1.83
C MET A 150 2.15 -4.36 -0.99
N VAL A 151 2.11 -4.98 0.19
CA VAL A 151 3.31 -5.18 1.03
C VAL A 151 4.34 -6.04 0.29
N TRP A 152 3.90 -7.11 -0.37
CA TRP A 152 4.79 -7.95 -1.19
C TRP A 152 5.44 -7.15 -2.34
N LEU A 153 4.67 -6.35 -3.08
CA LEU A 153 5.21 -5.46 -4.12
C LEU A 153 6.19 -4.43 -3.56
N ALA A 154 5.95 -3.89 -2.36
CA ALA A 154 6.88 -2.99 -1.69
C ALA A 154 8.21 -3.67 -1.31
N VAL A 155 8.15 -4.94 -0.88
CA VAL A 155 9.35 -5.76 -0.64
C VAL A 155 10.11 -6.00 -1.95
N LEU A 156 9.41 -6.32 -3.05
CA LEU A 156 10.04 -6.46 -4.37
C LEU A 156 10.73 -5.16 -4.81
N LEU A 157 10.11 -4.00 -4.60
CA LEU A 157 10.72 -2.70 -4.87
C LEU A 157 12.03 -2.53 -4.08
N TYR A 158 12.01 -2.80 -2.77
CA TYR A 158 13.19 -2.70 -1.91
C TYR A 158 14.34 -3.62 -2.34
N VAL A 159 14.02 -4.87 -2.69
CA VAL A 159 15.00 -5.85 -3.17
C VAL A 159 15.58 -5.39 -4.52
N LYS A 160 14.72 -5.00 -5.47
CA LYS A 160 15.13 -4.59 -6.83
C LYS A 160 15.91 -3.28 -6.87
N ILE A 161 15.72 -2.38 -5.92
CA ILE A 161 16.60 -1.21 -5.75
C ILE A 161 18.02 -1.65 -5.35
N GLY A 162 18.17 -2.75 -4.60
CA GLY A 162 19.48 -3.28 -4.18
C GLY A 162 20.28 -3.98 -5.27
N GLU A 163 19.66 -4.33 -6.39
CA GLU A 163 20.32 -5.02 -7.50
C GLU A 163 20.98 -4.00 -8.47
N PRO A 164 22.10 -4.35 -9.13
CA PRO A 164 22.68 -3.54 -10.21
C PRO A 164 21.70 -3.38 -11.37
N ASP A 165 21.57 -2.19 -11.96
CA ASP A 165 20.60 -1.92 -13.05
C ASP A 165 20.89 -2.73 -14.33
N ASP A 166 22.15 -3.09 -14.55
CA ASP A 166 22.70 -3.87 -15.65
C ASP A 166 22.86 -5.37 -15.35
N GLY A 167 22.44 -5.81 -14.16
CA GLY A 167 22.52 -7.20 -13.75
C GLY A 167 21.64 -8.12 -14.62
N VAL A 168 22.14 -9.33 -14.87
CA VAL A 168 21.38 -10.37 -15.58
C VAL A 168 20.52 -11.13 -14.56
N PRO A 169 19.23 -11.40 -14.84
CA PRO A 169 18.40 -12.19 -13.94
C PRO A 169 18.96 -13.61 -13.74
N GLU A 170 19.25 -13.96 -12.49
CA GLU A 170 19.72 -15.29 -12.12
C GLU A 170 18.70 -15.99 -11.23
N ALA A 171 18.39 -17.25 -11.55
CA ALA A 171 17.47 -18.05 -10.75
C ALA A 171 18.20 -18.60 -9.51
N VAL A 172 18.06 -17.90 -8.39
CA VAL A 172 18.69 -18.30 -7.11
C VAL A 172 17.92 -19.45 -6.43
N VAL A 173 16.64 -19.64 -6.77
CA VAL A 173 15.76 -20.63 -6.12
C VAL A 173 15.30 -21.69 -7.14
N PRO A 174 15.44 -22.99 -6.82
CA PRO A 174 14.94 -24.08 -7.66
C PRO A 174 13.43 -23.99 -7.96
N THR A 175 13.04 -24.42 -9.16
CA THR A 175 11.65 -24.40 -9.62
C THR A 175 10.65 -25.05 -8.65
N PRO A 176 10.93 -26.23 -8.04
CA PRO A 176 9.99 -26.85 -7.11
C PRO A 176 9.67 -25.98 -5.89
N LEU A 177 10.67 -25.29 -5.33
CA LEU A 177 10.46 -24.40 -4.19
C LEU A 177 9.63 -23.18 -4.57
N ARG A 178 9.87 -22.60 -5.76
CA ARG A 178 9.06 -21.49 -6.29
C ARG A 178 7.60 -21.90 -6.51
N GLN A 179 7.38 -23.09 -7.05
CA GLN A 179 6.04 -23.66 -7.24
C GLN A 179 5.34 -23.89 -5.90
N LEU A 180 6.06 -24.43 -4.92
CA LEU A 180 5.53 -24.62 -3.57
C LEU A 180 5.16 -23.27 -2.93
N THR A 181 5.99 -22.23 -3.05
CA THR A 181 5.65 -20.90 -2.57
C THR A 181 4.39 -20.35 -3.24
N ALA A 182 4.28 -20.48 -4.57
CA ALA A 182 3.10 -20.03 -5.30
C ALA A 182 1.84 -20.82 -4.89
N LEU A 183 1.95 -22.14 -4.75
CA LEU A 183 0.85 -23.00 -4.31
C LEU A 183 0.41 -22.65 -2.89
N SER A 184 1.35 -22.46 -1.96
CA SER A 184 1.06 -22.03 -0.60
C SER A 184 0.36 -20.66 -0.57
N ALA A 185 0.83 -19.71 -1.37
CA ALA A 185 0.18 -18.39 -1.47
C ALA A 185 -1.25 -18.50 -2.00
N VAL A 186 -1.49 -19.31 -3.04
CA VAL A 186 -2.83 -19.57 -3.59
C VAL A 186 -3.72 -20.27 -2.56
N ALA A 187 -3.22 -21.31 -1.89
CA ALA A 187 -3.97 -22.06 -0.89
C ALA A 187 -4.36 -21.18 0.31
N LEU A 188 -3.42 -20.39 0.84
CA LEU A 188 -3.70 -19.45 1.94
C LEU A 188 -4.66 -18.34 1.51
N SER A 189 -4.55 -17.87 0.27
CA SER A 189 -5.50 -16.88 -0.27
C SER A 189 -6.90 -17.47 -0.40
N ALA A 190 -7.00 -18.73 -0.87
CA ALA A 190 -8.28 -19.44 -0.96
C ALA A 190 -8.94 -19.59 0.41
N VAL A 191 -8.19 -20.04 1.43
CA VAL A 191 -8.67 -20.14 2.81
C VAL A 191 -9.17 -18.80 3.35
N LEU A 192 -8.57 -17.68 2.93
CA LEU A 192 -8.99 -16.37 3.40
C LEU A 192 -10.30 -15.88 2.75
N VAL A 193 -10.67 -16.40 1.57
CA VAL A 193 -11.83 -15.95 0.78
C VAL A 193 -12.96 -16.99 0.70
N THR A 194 -12.86 -18.09 1.46
CA THR A 194 -13.89 -19.13 1.59
C THR A 194 -14.23 -19.32 3.05
#